data_AF-A0A6I4MIW1-F1
#
_entry.id   AF-A0A6I4MIW1-F1
#
_cell.length_a   1.000
_cell.length_b   1.000
_cell.length_c   1.000
_cell.angle_alpha   90.00
_cell.angle_beta   90.00
_cell.angle_gamma   90.00
#
_symmetry.space_group_name_H-M   'P 1'
#
loop_
_entity.id
_entity.type
_entity.pdbx_description
1 polymer ?
#
loop_
_entity_poly.entity_id
_entity_poly.type
_entity_poly.pdbx_seq_one_letter_code
_entity_poly.pdbx_strand_id
1 'polypeptide(L)'
;MADWRTRSLWLSRRPYEPAPPLDGDLDVDVAVVGGGFVEDKRIMPHFHRPTPDGRILWGGRDAPFAPAGPDPRQDRSPRVFRRLEETFRRTFPQLDDVRIDRGWCGPVAGTVNCFAHAGRLGRGGRVVYALGYAGHGVGPSHLTAKIARDLLLDRDSGLLDLPMAAERPVPLPPGPLRALVLNGSQRVLQRADDGDRGPLTGLALRFLQ
;
A
#
# COMPACT_ATOMS: atom_id res chain seq x y z
N MET A 1 10.35 30.07 -3.32
CA MET A 1 9.83 28.70 -3.10
C MET A 1 9.16 28.69 -1.73
N ALA A 2 7.87 28.36 -1.65
CA ALA A 2 7.14 28.34 -0.37
C ALA A 2 7.76 27.28 0.56
N ASP A 3 7.96 27.66 1.82
CA ASP A 3 8.56 26.84 2.85
C ASP A 3 7.71 25.58 3.12
N TRP A 4 8.21 24.43 2.67
CA TRP A 4 7.56 23.14 2.86
C TRP A 4 7.50 22.71 4.33
N ARG A 5 8.24 23.38 5.23
CA ARG A 5 8.20 23.13 6.67
C ARG A 5 6.97 23.72 7.36
N THR A 6 6.26 24.66 6.72
CA THR A 6 5.10 25.36 7.32
C THR A 6 3.75 24.96 6.71
N ARG A 7 3.72 24.37 5.51
CA ARG A 7 2.47 23.85 4.90
C ARG A 7 2.71 22.57 4.10
N SER A 8 1.87 21.56 4.34
CA SER A 8 1.89 20.33 3.54
C SER A 8 1.56 20.61 2.07
N LEU A 9 2.06 19.78 1.15
CA LEU A 9 1.81 19.88 -0.31
C LEU A 9 0.31 19.98 -0.65
N TRP A 10 -0.55 19.38 0.17
CA TRP A 10 -2.00 19.40 0.00
C TRP A 10 -2.61 20.77 0.35
N LEU A 11 -1.99 21.49 1.27
CA LEU A 11 -2.39 22.84 1.71
C LEU A 11 -1.78 23.93 0.83
N SER A 12 -0.78 23.61 -0.01
CA SER A 12 -0.19 24.57 -0.96
C SER A 12 -0.92 24.63 -2.30
N ARG A 13 -1.80 23.65 -2.59
CA ARG A 13 -2.53 23.55 -3.87
C ARG A 13 -3.97 24.04 -3.84
N ARG A 14 -4.52 24.29 -2.65
CA ARG A 14 -5.85 24.87 -2.47
C ARG A 14 -5.86 25.77 -1.23
N PRO A 15 -6.67 26.84 -1.19
CA PRO A 15 -6.97 27.54 0.05
C PRO A 15 -7.41 26.51 1.10
N TYR A 16 -6.79 26.54 2.27
CA TYR A 16 -7.22 25.74 3.41
C TYR A 16 -8.10 26.61 4.29
N GLU A 17 -9.39 26.29 4.32
CA GLU A 17 -10.30 26.78 5.34
C GLU A 17 -10.31 25.73 6.46
N PRO A 18 -9.85 26.08 7.68
CA PRO A 18 -10.00 25.21 8.82
C PRO A 18 -11.48 24.85 9.01
N ALA A 19 -11.77 23.58 9.29
CA ALA A 19 -13.09 23.23 9.78
C ALA A 19 -13.34 24.00 11.08
N PRO A 20 -14.60 24.43 11.36
CA PRO A 20 -14.91 25.01 12.65
C PRO A 20 -14.46 24.06 13.77
N PRO A 21 -14.03 24.61 14.92
CA PRO A 21 -13.76 23.77 16.08
C PRO A 21 -15.00 22.94 16.42
N LEU A 22 -14.79 21.80 17.08
CA LEU A 22 -15.91 21.03 17.61
C LEU A 22 -16.67 21.91 18.61
N ASP A 23 -18.00 21.94 18.50
CA ASP A 23 -18.84 22.66 19.42
C ASP A 23 -18.97 21.85 20.72
N GLY A 24 -18.17 22.23 21.73
CA GLY A 24 -18.17 21.59 23.03
C GLY A 24 -17.42 20.26 23.08
N ASP A 25 -17.66 19.53 24.17
CA ASP A 25 -17.06 18.23 24.41
C ASP A 25 -17.89 17.12 23.74
N LEU A 26 -17.24 16.20 23.04
CA LEU A 26 -17.87 15.05 22.40
C LEU A 26 -17.35 13.75 23.03
N ASP A 27 -18.27 12.91 23.47
CA ASP A 27 -17.98 11.51 23.79
C ASP A 27 -18.09 10.67 22.51
N VAL A 28 -16.99 10.05 22.11
CA VAL A 28 -16.90 9.22 20.89
C VAL A 28 -16.17 7.90 21.16
N ASP A 29 -16.59 6.83 20.48
CA ASP A 29 -15.92 5.52 20.57
C ASP A 29 -14.54 5.53 19.91
N VAL A 30 -14.41 6.27 18.80
CA VAL A 30 -13.16 6.43 18.03
C VAL A 30 -13.03 7.87 17.54
N ALA A 31 -11.92 8.53 17.88
CA ALA A 31 -11.54 9.83 17.33
C ALA A 31 -10.40 9.68 16.31
N VAL A 32 -10.63 10.09 15.06
CA VAL A 32 -9.58 10.16 14.03
C VAL A 32 -9.18 11.61 13.83
N VAL A 33 -7.99 11.98 14.31
CA VAL A 33 -7.48 13.36 14.22
C VAL A 33 -6.58 13.52 12.99
N GLY A 34 -6.94 14.43 12.07
CA GLY A 34 -6.16 14.77 10.87
C GLY A 34 -6.86 14.46 9.54
N GLY A 35 -6.11 14.45 8.44
CA GLY A 35 -6.61 14.33 7.06
C GLY A 35 -7.23 12.97 6.66
N GLY A 36 -7.55 12.12 7.64
CA GLY A 36 -8.37 10.94 7.47
C GLY A 36 -7.68 9.67 7.01
N PHE A 37 -6.42 9.65 6.57
CA PHE A 37 -5.74 8.39 6.21
C PHE A 37 -4.73 7.98 7.27
N VAL A 38 -4.82 6.73 7.75
CA VAL A 38 -3.94 6.15 8.75
C VAL A 38 -3.43 4.80 8.23
N GLU A 39 -2.14 4.55 8.37
CA GLU A 39 -1.49 3.26 8.14
C GLU A 39 -0.82 2.83 9.44
N ASP A 40 -1.00 1.57 9.86
CA ASP A 40 -0.34 1.06 11.06
C ASP A 40 1.13 0.67 10.81
N LYS A 41 1.86 0.36 11.87
CA LYS A 41 3.30 0.02 11.81
C LYS A 41 3.58 -1.47 11.66
N ARG A 42 2.60 -2.27 11.22
CA ARG A 42 2.80 -3.70 10.93
C ARG A 42 3.72 -3.86 9.73
N ILE A 43 4.33 -5.03 9.60
CA ILE A 43 5.15 -5.36 8.43
C ILE A 43 4.25 -5.53 7.21
N MET A 44 3.06 -6.12 7.40
CA MET A 44 1.96 -6.10 6.44
C MET A 44 0.92 -5.07 6.91
N PRO A 45 1.03 -3.81 6.46
CA PRO A 45 0.26 -2.72 7.05
C PRO A 45 -1.24 -2.85 6.81
N HIS A 46 -2.01 -2.56 7.84
CA HIS A 46 -3.43 -2.21 7.70
C HIS A 46 -3.56 -0.69 7.57
N PHE A 47 -4.46 -0.27 6.68
CA PHE A 47 -4.80 1.14 6.50
C PHE A 47 -6.27 1.36 6.76
N HIS A 48 -6.59 2.54 7.29
CA HIS A 48 -7.96 2.94 7.51
C HIS A 48 -8.22 4.41 7.28
N ARG A 49 -9.48 4.71 6.97
CA ARG A 49 -9.98 6.08 6.92
C ARG A 49 -11.48 6.15 7.23
N PRO A 50 -11.95 7.17 7.95
CA PRO A 50 -13.36 7.48 7.98
C PRO A 50 -13.81 7.97 6.60
N THR A 51 -15.04 7.64 6.23
CA THR A 51 -15.72 8.17 5.05
C THR A 51 -16.66 9.31 5.46
N PRO A 52 -17.00 10.24 4.55
CA PRO A 52 -17.91 11.34 4.85
C PRO A 52 -19.30 10.90 5.31
N ASP A 53 -19.71 9.68 5.00
CA ASP A 53 -21.00 9.10 5.39
C ASP A 53 -20.92 8.22 6.66
N GLY A 54 -19.90 8.42 7.50
CA GLY A 54 -19.82 7.82 8.83
C GLY A 54 -19.41 6.34 8.85
N ARG A 55 -18.77 5.83 7.79
CA ARG A 55 -18.21 4.48 7.76
C ARG A 55 -16.71 4.50 7.94
N ILE A 56 -16.14 3.35 8.26
CA ILE A 56 -14.69 3.16 8.29
C ILE A 56 -14.29 2.27 7.11
N LEU A 57 -13.42 2.79 6.25
CA LEU A 57 -12.67 1.95 5.33
C LEU A 57 -11.56 1.26 6.12
N TRP A 58 -11.53 -0.07 6.09
CA TRP A 58 -10.45 -0.89 6.62
C TRP A 58 -9.87 -1.75 5.50
N GLY A 59 -8.56 -1.77 5.35
CA GLY A 59 -7.88 -2.55 4.30
C GLY A 59 -6.50 -3.01 4.73
N GLY A 60 -5.98 -4.03 4.04
CA GLY A 60 -4.68 -4.61 4.32
C GLY A 60 -4.21 -5.56 3.22
N ARG A 61 -3.01 -6.11 3.39
CA ARG A 61 -2.31 -6.88 2.36
C ARG A 61 -2.20 -8.36 2.70
N ASP A 62 -3.35 -8.96 2.99
CA ASP A 62 -3.40 -10.35 3.44
C ASP A 62 -3.64 -11.37 2.32
N ALA A 63 -3.81 -10.91 1.08
CA ALA A 63 -4.09 -11.75 -0.08
C ALA A 63 -2.85 -12.55 -0.53
N PRO A 64 -2.98 -13.86 -0.80
CA PRO A 64 -1.86 -14.69 -1.25
C PRO A 64 -1.46 -14.38 -2.69
N PHE A 65 -0.23 -14.73 -3.06
CA PHE A 65 0.24 -14.67 -4.43
C PHE A 65 -0.36 -15.80 -5.28
N ALA A 66 -1.06 -15.45 -6.36
CA ALA A 66 -1.65 -16.37 -7.33
C ALA A 66 -0.62 -16.75 -8.41
N PRO A 67 -0.15 -18.03 -8.47
CA PRO A 67 0.90 -18.46 -9.41
C PRO A 67 0.47 -18.32 -10.88
N ALA A 68 -0.81 -18.58 -11.16
CA ALA A 68 -1.42 -18.51 -12.48
C ALA A 68 -1.71 -17.07 -12.96
N GLY A 69 -1.34 -16.07 -12.15
CA GLY A 69 -1.67 -14.67 -12.40
C GLY A 69 -2.96 -14.23 -11.70
N PRO A 70 -3.33 -12.94 -11.85
CA PRO A 70 -4.52 -12.40 -11.23
C PRO A 70 -5.78 -13.07 -11.79
N ASP A 71 -6.64 -13.54 -10.90
CA ASP A 71 -7.93 -14.15 -11.23
C ASP A 71 -9.01 -13.49 -10.37
N PRO A 72 -9.93 -12.71 -10.96
CA PRO A 72 -11.02 -12.07 -10.22
C PRO A 72 -11.89 -13.03 -9.41
N ARG A 73 -11.90 -14.33 -9.75
CA ARG A 73 -12.61 -15.35 -8.96
C ARG A 73 -11.96 -15.59 -7.59
N GLN A 74 -10.65 -15.34 -7.48
CA GLN A 74 -9.87 -15.50 -6.24
C GLN A 74 -9.91 -14.25 -5.35
N ASP A 75 -10.35 -13.11 -5.89
CA ASP A 75 -10.53 -11.85 -5.15
C ASP A 75 -11.64 -11.97 -4.08
N ARG A 76 -12.51 -12.99 -4.14
CA ARG A 76 -13.58 -13.21 -3.16
C ARG A 76 -13.26 -14.24 -2.09
N SER A 77 -11.98 -14.38 -1.70
CA SER A 77 -11.53 -15.35 -0.69
C SER A 77 -12.15 -15.09 0.70
N PRO A 78 -13.04 -15.95 1.23
CA PRO A 78 -13.67 -15.75 2.54
C PRO A 78 -12.64 -15.70 3.68
N ARG A 79 -11.53 -16.44 3.52
CA ARG A 79 -10.43 -16.46 4.49
C ARG A 79 -9.76 -15.09 4.64
N VAL A 80 -9.56 -14.37 3.53
CA VAL A 80 -8.92 -13.05 3.56
C VAL A 80 -9.86 -12.02 4.20
N PHE A 81 -11.15 -12.04 3.84
CA PHE A 81 -12.14 -11.16 4.47
C PHE A 81 -12.29 -11.42 5.96
N ARG A 82 -12.36 -12.68 6.38
CA ARG A 82 -12.42 -13.03 7.80
C ARG A 82 -11.20 -12.54 8.57
N ARG A 83 -9.99 -12.68 8.00
CA ARG A 83 -8.77 -12.16 8.63
C ARG A 83 -8.80 -10.64 8.75
N LEU A 84 -9.26 -9.92 7.73
CA LEU A 84 -9.41 -8.45 7.78
C LEU A 84 -10.43 -8.03 8.84
N GLU A 85 -11.52 -8.77 8.99
CA GLU A 85 -12.51 -8.53 10.04
C GLU A 85 -11.91 -8.80 11.42
N GLU A 86 -11.25 -9.94 11.64
CA GLU A 86 -10.55 -10.27 12.89
C GLU A 86 -9.53 -9.18 13.27
N THR A 87 -8.76 -8.66 12.31
CA THR A 87 -7.79 -7.59 12.57
C THR A 87 -8.45 -6.25 12.83
N PHE A 88 -9.59 -5.96 12.19
CA PHE A 88 -10.40 -4.78 12.48
C PHE A 88 -10.93 -4.82 13.91
N ARG A 89 -11.60 -5.92 14.32
CA ARG A 89 -12.15 -6.09 15.67
C ARG A 89 -11.08 -6.03 16.75
N ARG A 90 -9.90 -6.58 16.47
CA ARG A 90 -8.74 -6.49 17.37
C ARG A 90 -8.21 -5.06 17.51
N THR A 91 -8.25 -4.27 16.43
CA THR A 91 -7.80 -2.87 16.42
C THR A 91 -8.81 -1.93 17.07
N PHE A 92 -10.11 -2.18 16.84
CA PHE A 92 -11.22 -1.38 17.35
C PHE A 92 -12.20 -2.27 18.13
N PRO A 93 -11.82 -2.79 19.31
CA PRO A 93 -12.67 -3.68 20.11
C PRO A 93 -13.97 -3.00 20.55
N GLN A 94 -13.99 -1.67 20.68
CA GLN A 94 -15.20 -0.90 20.97
C GLN A 94 -16.20 -0.86 19.81
N LEU A 95 -15.80 -1.29 18.61
CA LEU A 95 -16.65 -1.37 17.43
C LEU A 95 -16.94 -2.84 17.07
N ASP A 96 -17.08 -3.76 18.03
CA ASP A 96 -17.31 -5.18 17.73
C ASP A 96 -18.73 -5.54 17.25
N ASP A 97 -19.67 -4.62 17.46
CA ASP A 97 -21.07 -4.76 17.04
C ASP A 97 -21.36 -4.17 15.64
N VAL A 98 -20.42 -3.39 15.07
CA VAL A 98 -20.66 -2.74 13.77
C VAL A 98 -20.72 -3.76 12.62
N ARG A 99 -21.62 -3.54 11.67
CA ARG A 99 -21.79 -4.42 10.50
C ARG A 99 -20.74 -4.17 9.42
N ILE A 100 -20.30 -5.23 8.76
CA ILE A 100 -19.53 -5.11 7.51
C ILE A 100 -20.49 -4.79 6.35
N ASP A 101 -20.46 -3.55 5.87
CA ASP A 101 -21.34 -3.07 4.78
C ASP A 101 -20.92 -3.61 3.41
N ARG A 102 -19.62 -3.55 3.09
CA ARG A 102 -19.05 -3.91 1.78
C ARG A 102 -17.63 -4.43 1.94
N GLY A 103 -17.23 -5.32 1.03
CA GLY A 103 -15.87 -5.82 0.92
C GLY A 103 -15.48 -6.00 -0.55
N TRP A 104 -14.24 -5.66 -0.86
CA TRP A 104 -13.63 -5.92 -2.16
C TRP A 104 -12.17 -6.32 -1.98
N CYS A 105 -11.63 -6.96 -3.01
CA CYS A 105 -10.22 -7.25 -3.16
C CYS A 105 -9.83 -6.94 -4.60
N GLY A 106 -8.54 -6.81 -4.84
CA GLY A 106 -8.01 -6.72 -6.18
C GLY A 106 -6.52 -7.03 -6.19
N PRO A 107 -5.97 -7.37 -7.37
CA PRO A 107 -4.58 -7.71 -7.50
C PRO A 107 -3.70 -6.47 -7.28
N VAL A 108 -2.57 -6.68 -6.60
CA VAL A 108 -1.54 -5.67 -6.44
C VAL A 108 -0.29 -6.10 -7.20
N ALA A 109 0.21 -5.21 -8.06
CA ALA A 109 1.52 -5.39 -8.68
C ALA A 109 2.60 -4.86 -7.74
N GLY A 110 3.54 -5.72 -7.34
CA GLY A 110 4.68 -5.36 -6.50
C GLY A 110 6.01 -5.71 -7.16
N THR A 111 7.05 -5.04 -6.69
CA THR A 111 8.47 -5.29 -6.97
C THR A 111 9.15 -5.75 -5.69
N VAL A 112 10.35 -6.35 -5.80
CA VAL A 112 11.08 -6.87 -4.63
C VAL A 112 11.45 -5.77 -3.64
N ASN A 113 11.76 -4.57 -4.13
CA ASN A 113 12.09 -3.40 -3.32
C ASN A 113 10.86 -2.55 -2.93
N CYS A 114 9.64 -3.01 -3.27
CA CYS A 114 8.39 -2.30 -3.03
C CYS A 114 8.32 -0.87 -3.62
N PHE A 115 9.19 -0.52 -4.57
CA PHE A 115 9.14 0.76 -5.30
C PHE A 115 8.44 0.62 -6.65
N ALA A 116 7.71 1.68 -7.03
CA ALA A 116 7.22 1.82 -8.40
C ALA A 116 8.41 2.05 -9.34
N HIS A 117 8.41 1.37 -10.48
CA HIS A 117 9.43 1.55 -11.51
C HIS A 117 8.84 2.07 -12.81
N ALA A 118 9.52 3.03 -13.43
CA ALA A 118 9.28 3.47 -14.80
C ALA A 118 10.54 3.28 -15.64
N GLY A 119 10.37 2.79 -16.87
CA GLY A 119 11.51 2.48 -17.72
C GLY A 119 11.10 2.17 -19.15
N ARG A 120 12.07 1.76 -19.96
CA ARG A 120 11.87 1.36 -21.35
C ARG A 120 12.04 -0.15 -21.54
N LEU A 121 11.21 -0.73 -22.41
CA LEU A 121 11.20 -2.13 -22.79
C LEU A 121 11.18 -2.28 -24.32
N GLY A 122 11.62 -3.45 -24.80
CA GLY A 122 11.63 -3.82 -26.21
C GLY A 122 12.90 -3.41 -26.95
N ARG A 123 13.11 -3.97 -28.14
CA ARG A 123 14.25 -3.59 -29.00
C ARG A 123 14.15 -2.11 -29.35
N GLY A 124 15.17 -1.34 -28.95
CA GLY A 124 15.21 0.11 -29.13
C GLY A 124 14.36 0.91 -28.15
N GLY A 125 13.87 0.32 -27.04
CA GLY A 125 13.21 1.05 -25.96
C GLY A 125 11.91 1.77 -26.38
N ARG A 126 11.13 1.13 -27.26
CA ARG A 126 9.90 1.68 -27.86
C ARG A 126 8.68 1.62 -26.93
N VAL A 127 8.75 0.86 -25.85
CA VAL A 127 7.66 0.76 -24.87
C VAL A 127 8.13 1.41 -23.58
N VAL A 128 7.46 2.47 -23.14
CA VAL A 128 7.64 3.02 -21.79
C VAL A 128 6.64 2.34 -20.87
N TYR A 129 7.09 1.89 -19.70
CA TYR A 129 6.24 1.29 -18.68
C TYR A 129 6.30 2.07 -17.37
N ALA A 130 5.27 1.90 -16.56
CA ALA A 130 5.20 2.35 -15.17
C ALA A 130 4.45 1.27 -14.36
N LEU A 131 5.13 0.57 -13.45
CA LEU A 131 4.60 -0.63 -12.80
C LEU A 131 5.07 -0.80 -11.36
N GLY A 132 4.52 -1.80 -10.68
CA GLY A 132 5.07 -2.29 -9.41
C GLY A 132 4.85 -1.36 -8.22
N TYR A 133 3.73 -0.63 -8.21
CA TYR A 133 3.40 0.33 -7.15
C TYR A 133 3.28 -0.25 -5.75
N ALA A 134 3.34 -1.58 -5.61
CA ALA A 134 3.31 -2.31 -4.36
C ALA A 134 2.26 -1.70 -3.42
N GLY A 135 1.02 -1.55 -3.91
CA GLY A 135 -0.16 -1.04 -3.17
C GLY A 135 -0.09 0.41 -2.65
N HIS A 136 0.96 1.17 -2.95
CA HIS A 136 1.06 2.59 -2.63
C HIS A 136 0.65 3.49 -3.81
N GLY A 137 0.06 2.96 -4.88
CA GLY A 137 -0.06 3.63 -6.19
C GLY A 137 -0.64 5.06 -6.18
N VAL A 138 -1.53 5.41 -5.27
CA VAL A 138 -2.14 6.75 -5.22
C VAL A 138 -1.09 7.85 -5.05
N GLY A 139 -0.11 7.68 -4.16
CA GLY A 139 0.93 8.70 -3.91
C GLY A 139 1.97 8.77 -5.03
N PRO A 140 2.81 7.73 -5.20
CA PRO A 140 3.83 7.61 -6.24
C PRO A 140 3.35 7.77 -7.68
N SER A 141 2.10 7.44 -8.04
CA SER A 141 1.65 7.49 -9.45
C SER A 141 1.95 8.82 -10.15
N HIS A 142 1.79 9.95 -9.46
CA HIS A 142 2.09 11.26 -10.04
C HIS A 142 3.57 11.43 -10.37
N LEU A 143 4.46 10.97 -9.49
CA LEU A 143 5.91 11.03 -9.71
C LEU A 143 6.32 10.06 -10.81
N THR A 144 5.86 8.82 -10.74
CA THR A 144 6.14 7.78 -11.75
C THR A 144 5.61 8.17 -13.12
N ALA A 145 4.46 8.86 -13.20
CA ALA A 145 3.93 9.38 -14.46
C ALA A 145 4.80 10.50 -15.06
N LYS A 146 5.39 11.38 -14.24
CA LYS A 146 6.34 12.40 -14.72
C LYS A 146 7.61 11.76 -15.25
N ILE A 147 8.14 10.76 -14.56
CA ILE A 147 9.29 9.97 -15.02
C ILE A 147 8.96 9.32 -16.36
N ALA A 148 7.83 8.62 -16.47
CA ALA A 148 7.39 7.98 -17.71
C ALA A 148 7.22 8.99 -18.86
N ARG A 149 6.68 10.18 -18.57
CA ARG A 149 6.59 11.28 -19.55
C ARG A 149 7.97 11.73 -20.03
N ASP A 150 8.92 11.94 -19.12
CA ASP A 150 10.25 12.43 -19.49
C ASP A 150 11.06 11.35 -20.22
N LEU A 151 10.85 10.08 -19.87
CA LEU A 151 11.29 8.94 -20.67
C LEU A 151 10.65 8.97 -22.06
N LEU A 152 9.34 9.20 -22.22
CA LEU A 152 8.67 9.20 -23.53
C LEU A 152 9.15 10.32 -24.45
N LEU A 153 9.50 11.48 -23.87
CA LEU A 153 9.85 12.70 -24.59
C LEU A 153 11.36 12.93 -24.74
N ASP A 154 12.18 11.94 -24.36
CA ASP A 154 13.65 12.02 -24.38
C ASP A 154 14.20 13.28 -23.67
N ARG A 155 13.60 13.61 -22.52
CA ARG A 155 14.00 14.79 -21.73
C ARG A 155 15.08 14.44 -20.75
N ASP A 156 16.14 15.24 -20.74
CA ASP A 156 17.10 15.24 -19.65
C ASP A 156 16.48 15.92 -18.41
N SER A 157 16.35 15.16 -17.32
CA SER A 157 15.76 15.66 -16.08
C SER A 157 16.27 14.87 -14.88
N GLY A 158 16.45 15.55 -13.76
CA GLY A 158 16.84 14.88 -12.49
C GLY A 158 15.79 13.90 -11.95
N LEU A 159 14.61 13.80 -12.57
CA LEU A 159 13.64 12.74 -12.27
C LEU A 159 14.12 11.36 -12.75
N LEU A 160 14.98 11.32 -13.77
CA LEU A 160 15.54 10.08 -14.32
C LEU A 160 16.66 9.51 -13.44
N ASP A 161 17.23 10.31 -12.55
CA ASP A 161 18.24 9.88 -11.56
C ASP A 161 17.62 9.23 -10.33
N LEU A 162 16.29 9.30 -10.18
CA LEU A 162 15.59 8.69 -9.05
C LEU A 162 15.65 7.15 -9.17
N PRO A 163 15.71 6.42 -8.05
CA PRO A 163 15.74 4.94 -8.06
C PRO A 163 14.58 4.30 -8.85
N MET A 164 13.43 4.97 -8.88
CA MET A 164 12.25 4.57 -9.66
C MET A 164 12.50 4.51 -11.18
N ALA A 165 13.51 5.22 -11.68
CA ALA A 165 13.88 5.31 -13.10
C ALA A 165 15.26 4.68 -13.38
N ALA A 166 16.22 4.95 -12.50
CA ALA A 166 17.60 4.52 -12.64
C ALA A 166 17.79 3.01 -12.41
N GLU A 167 17.01 2.42 -11.51
CA GLU A 167 17.10 1.00 -11.17
C GLU A 167 16.07 0.18 -11.95
N ARG A 168 16.47 -1.02 -12.37
CA ARG A 168 15.56 -1.99 -12.98
C ARG A 168 14.99 -2.92 -11.92
N PRO A 169 13.71 -3.30 -12.02
CA PRO A 169 13.14 -4.32 -11.16
C PRO A 169 13.96 -5.61 -11.24
N VAL A 170 14.30 -6.17 -10.06
CA VAL A 170 14.93 -7.49 -9.98
C VAL A 170 13.90 -8.55 -10.43
N PRO A 171 14.24 -9.42 -11.39
CA PRO A 171 13.33 -10.47 -11.83
C PRO A 171 13.13 -11.51 -10.73
N LEU A 172 11.87 -11.82 -10.44
CA LEU A 172 11.52 -12.93 -9.57
C LEU A 172 11.72 -14.27 -10.29
N PRO A 173 11.98 -15.37 -9.55
CA PRO A 173 12.08 -16.70 -10.14
C PRO A 173 10.79 -17.08 -10.89
N PRO A 174 10.83 -17.99 -11.88
CA PRO A 174 9.65 -18.37 -12.65
C PRO A 174 8.73 -19.33 -11.90
N GLY A 175 7.46 -19.34 -12.31
CA GLY A 175 6.52 -20.43 -12.03
C GLY A 175 6.29 -20.77 -10.55
N PRO A 176 6.27 -22.06 -10.17
CA PRO A 176 5.99 -22.51 -8.81
C PRO A 176 6.96 -21.99 -7.74
N LEU A 177 8.24 -21.78 -8.10
CA LEU A 177 9.25 -21.28 -7.17
C LEU A 177 8.91 -19.87 -6.68
N ARG A 178 8.39 -19.01 -7.58
CA ARG A 178 7.90 -17.67 -7.22
C ARG A 178 6.81 -17.73 -6.16
N ALA A 179 5.85 -18.62 -6.38
CA ALA A 179 4.72 -18.76 -5.48
C ALA A 179 5.12 -19.32 -4.12
N LEU A 180 6.07 -20.26 -4.10
CA LEU A 180 6.62 -20.80 -2.86
C LEU A 180 7.32 -19.70 -2.05
N VAL A 181 8.21 -18.93 -2.69
CA VAL A 181 8.95 -17.85 -2.04
C VAL A 181 7.99 -16.77 -1.53
N LEU A 182 7.13 -16.23 -2.38
CA LEU A 182 6.25 -15.12 -2.00
C LEU A 182 5.23 -15.52 -0.93
N ASN A 183 4.55 -16.65 -1.09
CA ASN A 183 3.58 -17.11 -0.09
C ASN A 183 4.27 -17.58 1.21
N GLY A 184 5.49 -18.11 1.12
CA GLY A 184 6.30 -18.47 2.28
C GLY A 184 6.67 -17.24 3.10
N SER A 185 7.28 -16.24 2.45
CA SER A 185 7.66 -14.97 3.08
C SER A 185 6.44 -14.27 3.69
N GLN A 186 5.33 -14.17 2.95
CA GLN A 186 4.11 -13.55 3.45
C GLN A 186 3.57 -14.23 4.71
N ARG A 187 3.59 -15.57 4.79
CA ARG A 187 3.16 -16.29 6.01
C ARG A 187 4.06 -15.98 7.21
N VAL A 188 5.37 -15.84 6.98
CA VAL A 188 6.30 -15.50 8.05
C VAL A 188 6.07 -14.08 8.54
N LEU A 189 5.88 -13.13 7.62
CA LEU A 189 5.54 -11.74 7.96
C LEU A 189 4.21 -11.64 8.72
N GLN A 190 3.19 -12.35 8.27
CA GLN A 190 1.90 -12.43 8.94
C GLN A 190 2.00 -12.99 10.36
N ARG A 191 2.81 -14.03 10.58
CA ARG A 191 3.06 -14.56 11.92
C ARG A 191 3.76 -13.55 12.82
N ALA A 192 4.75 -12.85 12.30
CA ALA A 192 5.44 -11.78 13.03
C ALA A 192 4.46 -10.69 13.47
N ASP A 193 3.55 -10.26 12.59
CA ASP A 193 2.51 -9.26 12.88
C ASP A 193 1.45 -9.76 13.88
N ASP A 194 1.24 -11.08 13.95
CA ASP A 194 0.38 -11.72 14.95
C ASP A 194 1.11 -11.99 16.28
N GLY A 195 2.36 -11.53 16.41
CA GLY A 195 3.15 -11.57 17.65
C GLY A 195 4.09 -12.77 17.79
N ASP A 196 4.22 -13.62 16.76
CA ASP A 196 5.20 -14.72 16.77
C ASP A 196 6.63 -14.18 16.70
N ARG A 197 7.40 -14.44 17.76
CA ARG A 197 8.83 -14.09 17.84
C ARG A 197 9.73 -15.32 17.88
N GLY A 198 9.25 -16.46 17.35
CA GLY A 198 10.02 -17.68 17.27
C GLY A 198 11.35 -17.51 16.50
N PRO A 199 12.35 -18.37 16.74
CA PRO A 199 13.69 -18.23 16.16
C PRO A 199 13.69 -18.23 14.62
N LEU A 200 12.77 -18.97 14.00
CA LEU A 200 12.61 -18.98 12.53
C LEU A 200 12.04 -17.66 12.00
N THR A 201 11.05 -17.09 12.68
CA THR A 201 10.43 -15.80 12.32
C THR A 201 11.45 -14.66 12.51
N GLY A 202 12.19 -14.67 13.63
CA GLY A 202 13.27 -13.71 13.88
C GLY A 202 14.42 -13.79 12.88
N LEU A 203 14.82 -15.00 12.45
CA LEU A 203 15.85 -15.17 11.42
C LEU A 203 15.36 -14.63 10.07
N ALA A 204 14.14 -14.97 9.66
CA ALA A 204 13.57 -14.53 8.40
C ALA A 204 13.41 -13.00 8.31
N LEU A 205 13.03 -12.33 9.40
CA LEU A 205 12.93 -10.87 9.44
C LEU A 205 14.28 -10.19 9.21
N ARG A 206 15.39 -10.76 9.70
CA ARG A 206 16.74 -10.21 9.47
C ARG A 206 17.19 -10.28 8.00
N PHE A 207 16.62 -11.19 7.22
CA PHE A 207 16.88 -11.30 5.78
C PHE A 207 15.96 -10.40 4.93
N LEU A 208 14.91 -9.83 5.53
CA LEU A 208 13.91 -8.98 4.85
C LEU A 208 14.07 -7.48 5.16
N GLN A 209 14.98 -7.11 6.08
CA GLN A 209 15.40 -5.73 6.39
C GLN A 209 16.67 -5.38 5.62
#